data_AF-A0A812V336-F1
#
_entry.id   AF-A0A812V336-F1
#
_cell.length_a   1.000
_cell.length_b   1.000
_cell.length_c   1.000
_cell.angle_alpha   90.00
_cell.angle_beta   90.00
_cell.angle_gamma   90.00
#
_symmetry.space_group_name_H-M   'P 1'
#
loop_
_entity.id
_entity.type
_entity.pdbx_description
1 polymer ?
#
loop_
_entity_poly.entity_id
_entity_poly.type
_entity_poly.pdbx_seq_one_letter_code
_entity_poly.pdbx_strand_id
1 'polypeptide(L)'
;MDLSKHWSFSGKINLNANHCIASFPGARPDAFQRALSLVAPEDACSCACVMSGLGEHVENPDTPGLCWCHHMNGNIGPQDYLAVFDMADAHAAAEKLAITKAFTDTMHKVLLVKDKQNLTDWEKEKSEALNEARLRCSANAGKIPQGCLGFARWMANIEEAVKLRQKLHVFYLEGKVGRGKVPWNKLCDASAWPDRTCSGLGAMQTREVAYLDMRGLPYEEHDVSCFGGAMFARLCGSGLGSTRISFPGRINVRSGRCIVSFPGKYSKEWDQAVWATTNDKTWATNPDNVCSLACVFLTQRKSGLGQHAKRTEFPGRCWCQEIYGGFSPHAFLSILDMADADATEEKRALMAADALALGKVFLVKDKQNVTEWEQEESDALEQARLRCCENGGRAPWGCQWFEEWKRNVEQALKLGQELHVFYFEGKKGCGKVPWDNLCNAKAKVEAQKDTGLGTSQTAEVAYLDKLGVKYKEHDISEFEDFMFKGFSGSTKVSL
;
A
#
# COMPACT_ATOMS: atom_id res chain seq x y z
N MET A 1 29.21 -3.09 12.88
CA MET A 1 27.80 -2.72 12.73
C MET A 1 27.54 -1.55 13.65
N ASP A 2 27.06 -0.43 13.11
CA ASP A 2 26.77 0.78 13.88
C ASP A 2 25.35 0.68 14.46
N LEU A 3 25.27 0.48 15.78
CA LEU A 3 24.01 0.32 16.54
C LEU A 3 23.33 1.67 16.88
N SER A 4 23.83 2.80 16.37
CA SER A 4 23.33 4.13 16.72
C SER A 4 22.14 4.66 15.89
N LYS A 5 21.64 3.90 14.91
CA LYS A 5 20.49 4.35 14.09
C LYS A 5 19.15 4.15 14.81
N HIS A 6 18.88 5.01 15.80
CA HIS A 6 17.56 5.17 16.37
C HIS A 6 16.58 5.77 15.34
N TRP A 7 15.39 5.20 15.25
CA TRP A 7 14.34 5.64 14.34
C TRP A 7 13.53 6.75 15.02
N SER A 8 13.64 7.99 14.53
CA SER A 8 12.74 9.07 14.93
C SER A 8 11.73 9.35 13.82
N PHE A 9 10.44 9.11 14.12
CA PHE A 9 9.34 9.52 13.24
C PHE A 9 8.44 10.47 14.01
N SER A 10 8.36 11.70 13.52
CA SER A 10 7.35 12.64 13.97
C SER A 10 6.22 12.65 12.96
N GLY A 11 5.00 12.37 13.43
CA GLY A 11 3.79 12.45 12.62
C GLY A 11 3.72 13.77 11.86
N LYS A 12 3.23 13.71 10.61
CA LYS A 12 3.03 14.86 9.72
C LYS A 12 1.56 14.90 9.31
N ILE A 13 0.94 16.06 9.52
CA ILE A 13 -0.40 16.35 9.00
C ILE A 13 -0.26 16.97 7.61
N ASN A 14 -0.93 16.38 6.63
CA ASN A 14 -1.05 16.90 5.28
C ASN A 14 -2.31 17.76 5.20
N LEU A 15 -2.18 19.02 4.80
CA LEU A 15 -3.30 19.97 4.74
C LEU A 15 -4.35 19.62 3.68
N ASN A 16 -3.98 18.80 2.68
CA ASN A 16 -4.84 18.43 1.55
C ASN A 16 -5.46 17.03 1.68
N ALA A 17 -5.07 16.25 2.69
CA ALA A 17 -5.59 14.90 2.86
C ALA A 17 -7.02 14.93 3.44
N ASN A 18 -7.86 13.97 3.04
CA ASN A 18 -9.19 13.75 3.63
C ASN A 18 -9.17 12.75 4.81
N HIS A 19 -8.06 12.05 5.02
CA HIS A 19 -7.92 10.95 5.97
C HIS A 19 -6.68 11.14 6.85
N CYS A 20 -6.77 10.75 8.11
CA CYS A 20 -5.66 10.76 9.06
C CYS A 20 -5.55 9.42 9.81
N ILE A 21 -4.37 8.80 9.73
CA ILE A 21 -4.06 7.63 10.57
C ILE A 21 -3.77 8.15 11.98
N ALA A 22 -4.73 7.93 12.87
CA ALA A 22 -4.66 8.37 14.26
C ALA A 22 -3.81 7.40 15.09
N SER A 23 -3.99 6.09 14.95
CA SER A 23 -3.23 5.11 15.75
C SER A 23 -2.88 3.86 14.92
N PHE A 24 -1.64 3.36 15.07
CA PHE A 24 -1.16 2.17 14.36
C PHE A 24 -0.30 1.26 15.25
N PRO A 25 -0.48 -0.07 15.21
CA PRO A 25 0.26 -0.96 16.10
C PRO A 25 1.72 -1.09 15.67
N GLY A 26 2.63 -0.63 16.54
CA GLY A 26 4.09 -0.68 16.31
C GLY A 26 4.71 -2.09 16.29
N ALA A 27 3.93 -3.14 16.54
CA ALA A 27 4.40 -4.53 16.54
C ALA A 27 4.71 -5.10 15.13
N ARG A 28 4.41 -4.35 14.06
CA ARG A 28 4.68 -4.72 12.65
C ARG A 28 5.38 -3.56 11.92
N PRO A 29 6.72 -3.43 12.05
CA PRO A 29 7.48 -2.36 11.41
C PRO A 29 7.30 -2.31 9.89
N ASP A 30 7.05 -3.45 9.25
CA ASP A 30 6.77 -3.59 7.81
C ASP A 30 5.42 -2.99 7.41
N ALA A 31 4.36 -3.22 8.20
CA ALA A 31 3.04 -2.65 7.97
C ALA A 31 3.04 -1.13 8.22
N PHE A 32 3.74 -0.69 9.26
CA PHE A 32 3.93 0.73 9.55
C PHE A 32 4.76 1.44 8.46
N GLN A 33 5.85 0.84 7.98
CA GLN A 33 6.67 1.42 6.90
C GLN A 33 5.88 1.53 5.59
N ARG A 34 5.02 0.55 5.28
CA ARG A 34 4.08 0.64 4.16
C ARG A 34 3.12 1.81 4.32
N ALA A 35 2.52 1.97 5.51
CA ALA A 35 1.67 3.12 5.82
C ALA A 35 2.42 4.46 5.65
N LEU A 36 3.67 4.56 6.10
CA LEU A 36 4.50 5.76 5.98
C LEU A 36 4.90 6.08 4.54
N SER A 37 5.25 5.09 3.73
CA SER A 37 5.60 5.30 2.32
C SER A 37 4.46 5.87 1.47
N LEU A 38 3.22 5.78 1.98
CA LEU A 38 2.00 6.29 1.35
C LEU A 38 1.58 7.67 1.88
N VAL A 39 2.19 8.17 2.96
CA VAL A 39 2.10 9.59 3.40
C VAL A 39 3.07 10.46 2.58
N ALA A 40 4.02 9.83 1.88
CA ALA A 40 5.07 10.50 1.12
C ALA A 40 4.67 11.13 -0.24
N PRO A 41 3.66 10.63 -1.00
CA PRO A 41 3.08 11.41 -2.08
C PRO A 41 2.17 12.51 -1.51
N GLU A 42 2.24 13.70 -2.10
CA GLU A 42 1.68 14.96 -1.56
C GLU A 42 0.15 14.97 -1.34
N ASP A 43 -0.58 13.91 -1.73
CA ASP A 43 -2.04 13.92 -1.82
C ASP A 43 -2.80 12.79 -1.09
N ALA A 44 -2.14 11.82 -0.43
CA ALA A 44 -2.82 10.56 -0.06
C ALA A 44 -3.43 10.51 1.36
N CYS A 45 -2.67 10.78 2.44
CA CYS A 45 -3.13 10.66 3.84
C CYS A 45 -2.26 11.48 4.81
N SER A 46 -2.85 11.96 5.92
CA SER A 46 -2.13 12.43 7.11
C SER A 46 -1.74 11.27 8.04
N CYS A 47 -0.68 11.43 8.83
CA CYS A 47 -0.32 10.47 9.89
C CYS A 47 0.01 11.21 11.18
N ALA A 48 -0.84 11.03 12.20
CA ALA A 48 -0.64 11.62 13.52
C ALA A 48 0.33 10.79 14.37
N CYS A 49 0.55 9.50 14.06
CA CYS A 49 1.37 8.59 14.86
C CYS A 49 2.79 9.14 15.08
N VAL A 50 3.25 9.13 16.34
CA VAL A 50 4.60 9.56 16.72
C VAL A 50 5.35 8.36 17.28
N MET A 51 6.51 8.03 16.71
CA MET A 51 7.45 7.11 17.37
C MET A 51 8.40 7.93 18.22
N SER A 52 8.56 7.54 19.49
CA SER A 52 9.31 8.30 20.50
C SER A 52 10.73 8.63 20.03
N GLY A 53 11.03 9.93 19.95
CA GLY A 53 12.36 10.51 19.76
C GLY A 53 12.49 11.82 20.56
N LEU A 54 13.73 12.23 20.84
CA LEU A 54 14.12 13.35 21.72
C LEU A 54 13.41 14.68 21.36
N GLY A 55 12.92 15.41 22.36
CA GLY A 55 12.30 16.74 22.21
C GLY A 55 12.03 17.44 23.54
N GLU A 56 11.71 18.74 23.48
CA GLU A 56 11.63 19.71 24.61
C GLU A 56 10.21 19.93 25.17
N HIS A 57 10.12 20.64 26.30
CA HIS A 57 8.97 20.85 27.20
C HIS A 57 7.71 21.48 26.55
N VAL A 58 6.50 20.99 26.89
CA VAL A 58 5.21 21.59 26.49
C VAL A 58 4.28 21.68 27.70
N GLU A 59 3.77 22.88 28.00
CA GLU A 59 2.81 23.14 29.09
C GLU A 59 1.36 22.81 28.69
N ASN A 60 0.51 22.49 29.67
CA ASN A 60 -0.92 22.29 29.44
C ASN A 60 -1.64 23.65 29.30
N PRO A 61 -2.28 23.97 28.16
CA PRO A 61 -2.99 25.23 27.98
C PRO A 61 -4.25 25.35 28.85
N ASP A 62 -4.87 24.24 29.26
CA ASP A 62 -6.11 24.24 30.04
C ASP A 62 -5.87 24.39 31.55
N THR A 63 -4.65 24.11 32.01
CA THR A 63 -4.26 24.23 33.44
C THR A 63 -2.81 24.72 33.56
N PRO A 64 -2.56 26.05 33.52
CA PRO A 64 -1.22 26.61 33.69
C PRO A 64 -0.60 26.17 35.03
N GLY A 65 0.59 25.57 34.99
CA GLY A 65 1.31 25.07 36.17
C GLY A 65 1.14 23.57 36.48
N LEU A 66 0.33 22.82 35.71
CA LEU A 66 0.21 21.36 35.82
C LEU A 66 0.61 20.69 34.50
N CYS A 67 1.63 19.85 34.54
CA CYS A 67 1.99 18.99 33.40
C CYS A 67 0.92 17.91 33.18
N TRP A 68 0.60 17.61 31.92
CA TRP A 68 -0.33 16.52 31.52
C TRP A 68 -0.07 15.18 32.24
N CYS A 69 1.17 14.90 32.64
CA CYS A 69 1.52 13.66 33.34
C CYS A 69 0.88 13.58 34.76
N HIS A 70 0.50 14.69 35.40
CA HIS A 70 -0.19 14.68 36.72
C HIS A 70 -1.64 14.21 36.63
N HIS A 71 -2.31 14.41 35.48
CA HIS A 71 -3.69 13.96 35.25
C HIS A 71 -3.74 12.54 34.66
N MET A 72 -2.74 12.16 33.86
CA MET A 72 -2.70 10.86 33.16
C MET A 72 -2.02 9.72 33.92
N ASN A 73 -1.15 10.03 34.88
CA ASN A 73 -0.55 9.04 35.76
C ASN A 73 -0.83 9.48 37.20
N GLY A 74 -1.93 9.00 37.81
CA GLY A 74 -2.05 9.07 39.26
C GLY A 74 -0.74 8.57 39.87
N ASN A 75 -0.06 9.44 40.65
CA ASN A 75 1.31 9.27 41.16
C ASN A 75 2.18 8.29 40.36
N ILE A 76 2.97 8.80 39.39
CA ILE A 76 4.04 8.00 38.75
C ILE A 76 4.77 7.25 39.85
N GLY A 77 4.61 5.94 39.83
CA GLY A 77 5.06 5.09 40.91
C GLY A 77 6.43 4.50 40.58
N PRO A 78 7.13 3.99 41.59
CA PRO A 78 8.38 3.28 41.37
C PRO A 78 8.29 2.16 40.34
N GLN A 79 7.13 1.51 40.23
CA GLN A 79 6.86 0.47 39.25
C GLN A 79 6.99 0.94 37.79
N ASP A 80 6.76 2.23 37.48
CA ASP A 80 6.86 2.76 36.11
C ASP A 80 8.32 2.92 35.65
N TYR A 81 9.24 2.99 36.62
CA TYR A 81 10.68 3.02 36.42
C TYR A 81 11.31 1.63 36.43
N LEU A 82 10.54 0.56 36.56
CA LEU A 82 11.05 -0.82 36.54
C LEU A 82 10.68 -1.51 35.21
N ALA A 83 11.66 -2.13 34.55
CA ALA A 83 11.47 -3.01 33.41
C ALA A 83 11.95 -4.42 33.78
N VAL A 84 11.16 -5.45 33.46
CA VAL A 84 11.50 -6.85 33.77
C VAL A 84 11.78 -7.61 32.47
N PHE A 85 12.92 -8.29 32.39
CA PHE A 85 13.32 -9.13 31.26
C PHE A 85 13.45 -10.59 31.69
N ASP A 86 12.71 -11.51 31.06
CA ASP A 86 12.71 -12.94 31.40
C ASP A 86 13.67 -13.72 30.49
N MET A 87 14.68 -14.37 31.08
CA MET A 87 15.69 -15.17 30.38
C MET A 87 15.19 -16.59 30.09
N ALA A 88 14.04 -16.72 29.44
CA ALA A 88 13.44 -18.03 29.22
C ALA A 88 14.18 -18.90 28.16
N ASP A 89 15.00 -18.30 27.30
CA ASP A 89 15.66 -18.95 26.16
C ASP A 89 17.07 -18.38 25.90
N ALA A 90 18.11 -19.17 26.17
CA ALA A 90 19.49 -18.68 26.35
C ALA A 90 20.17 -18.18 25.07
N HIS A 91 19.82 -18.71 23.90
CA HIS A 91 20.56 -18.43 22.66
C HIS A 91 20.10 -17.14 21.94
N ALA A 92 18.89 -16.66 22.25
CA ALA A 92 18.34 -15.37 21.77
C ALA A 92 18.37 -14.26 22.84
N ALA A 93 18.83 -14.57 24.05
CA ALA A 93 18.75 -13.67 25.20
C ALA A 93 19.80 -12.55 25.17
N ALA A 94 21.03 -12.79 24.70
CA ALA A 94 22.11 -11.80 24.80
C ALA A 94 21.86 -10.54 23.95
N GLU A 95 21.44 -10.72 22.69
CA GLU A 95 21.13 -9.59 21.79
C GLU A 95 19.89 -8.82 22.26
N LYS A 96 18.82 -9.53 22.66
CA LYS A 96 17.61 -8.92 23.20
C LYS A 96 17.86 -8.20 24.53
N LEU A 97 18.73 -8.74 25.39
CA LEU A 97 19.12 -8.11 26.64
C LEU A 97 19.94 -6.84 26.39
N ALA A 98 20.87 -6.86 25.43
CA ALA A 98 21.64 -5.67 25.06
C ALA A 98 20.74 -4.53 24.53
N ILE A 99 19.77 -4.86 23.67
CA ILE A 99 18.78 -3.90 23.16
C ILE A 99 17.90 -3.38 24.31
N THR A 100 17.41 -4.27 25.16
CA THR A 100 16.56 -3.90 26.31
C THR A 100 17.30 -3.00 27.28
N LYS A 101 18.58 -3.29 27.55
CA LYS A 101 19.46 -2.47 28.40
C LYS A 101 19.67 -1.07 27.82
N ALA A 102 20.01 -0.97 26.54
CA ALA A 102 20.18 0.32 25.86
C ALA A 102 18.87 1.15 25.90
N PHE A 103 17.72 0.50 25.75
CA PHE A 103 16.41 1.14 25.85
C PHE A 103 16.10 1.60 27.28
N THR A 104 16.33 0.77 28.30
CA THR A 104 16.08 1.14 29.69
C THR A 104 16.98 2.26 30.15
N ASP A 105 18.25 2.28 29.73
CA ASP A 105 19.20 3.35 30.06
C ASP A 105 18.75 4.69 29.46
N THR A 106 18.30 4.67 28.19
CA THR A 106 17.74 5.85 27.49
C THR A 106 16.48 6.38 28.18
N MET A 107 15.65 5.47 28.70
CA MET A 107 14.40 5.80 29.40
C MET A 107 14.57 6.02 30.90
N HIS A 108 15.81 5.99 31.41
CA HIS A 108 16.16 6.07 32.83
C HIS A 108 15.46 5.02 33.73
N LYS A 109 15.12 3.85 33.18
CA LYS A 109 14.49 2.73 33.91
C LYS A 109 15.53 1.80 34.53
N VAL A 110 15.16 1.16 35.63
CA VAL A 110 15.87 0.04 36.24
C VAL A 110 15.47 -1.24 35.50
N LEU A 111 16.45 -1.97 34.97
CA LEU A 111 16.24 -3.26 34.32
C LEU A 111 16.48 -4.39 35.33
N LEU A 112 15.45 -5.17 35.60
CA LEU A 112 15.51 -6.38 36.41
C LEU A 112 15.48 -7.61 35.49
N VAL A 113 16.53 -8.43 35.53
CA VAL A 113 16.64 -9.63 34.70
C VAL A 113 16.24 -10.83 35.55
N LYS A 114 15.21 -11.55 35.14
CA LYS A 114 14.75 -12.75 35.84
C LYS A 114 15.51 -13.97 35.33
N ASP A 115 16.39 -14.50 36.18
CA ASP A 115 17.02 -15.81 35.99
C ASP A 115 16.19 -16.91 36.68
N LYS A 116 16.11 -18.10 36.07
CA LYS A 116 15.25 -19.21 36.51
C LYS A 116 15.78 -19.94 37.77
N GLN A 117 17.00 -19.65 38.22
CA GLN A 117 17.69 -20.56 39.14
C GLN A 117 17.49 -20.30 40.65
N ASN A 118 16.93 -19.17 41.11
CA ASN A 118 16.67 -18.99 42.54
C ASN A 118 15.51 -18.03 42.89
N LEU A 119 14.39 -18.57 43.38
CA LEU A 119 13.18 -17.79 43.72
C LEU A 119 13.34 -16.89 44.95
N THR A 120 14.22 -17.25 45.90
CA THR A 120 14.45 -16.45 47.11
C THR A 120 15.30 -15.20 46.84
N ASP A 121 16.22 -15.28 45.88
CA ASP A 121 17.03 -14.13 45.46
C ASP A 121 16.21 -13.15 44.63
N TRP A 122 15.24 -13.66 43.86
CA TRP A 122 14.36 -12.84 43.02
C TRP A 122 13.55 -11.78 43.79
N GLU A 123 12.92 -12.13 44.92
CA GLU A 123 12.12 -11.13 45.66
C GLU A 123 13.02 -10.07 46.33
N LYS A 124 14.26 -10.43 46.68
CA LYS A 124 15.25 -9.47 47.18
C LYS A 124 15.72 -8.53 46.07
N GLU A 125 16.13 -9.05 44.92
CA GLU A 125 16.56 -8.27 43.75
C GLU A 125 15.43 -7.35 43.24
N LYS A 126 14.19 -7.86 43.22
CA LYS A 126 13.00 -7.08 42.88
C LYS A 126 12.75 -5.95 43.88
N SER A 127 12.92 -6.20 45.17
CA SER A 127 12.80 -5.17 46.22
C SER A 127 13.88 -4.10 46.08
N GLU A 128 15.13 -4.49 45.82
CA GLU A 128 16.25 -3.58 45.57
C GLU A 128 16.03 -2.74 44.30
N ALA A 129 15.63 -3.38 43.20
CA ALA A 129 15.31 -2.69 41.95
C ALA A 129 14.12 -1.73 42.09
N LEU A 130 13.10 -2.07 42.89
CA LEU A 130 11.99 -1.18 43.22
C LEU A 130 12.44 0.02 44.06
N ASN A 131 13.39 -0.16 44.98
CA ASN A 131 13.96 0.95 45.74
C ASN A 131 14.85 1.85 44.88
N GLU A 132 15.63 1.29 43.95
CA GLU A 132 16.36 2.09 42.97
C GLU A 132 15.39 2.86 42.06
N ALA A 133 14.32 2.21 41.61
CA ALA A 133 13.28 2.83 40.82
C ALA A 133 12.56 3.96 41.59
N ARG A 134 12.34 3.80 42.91
CA ARG A 134 11.89 4.88 43.81
C ARG A 134 12.84 6.07 43.78
N LEU A 135 14.14 5.83 43.95
CA LEU A 135 15.16 6.88 43.95
C LEU A 135 15.23 7.61 42.60
N ARG A 136 15.18 6.87 41.49
CA ARG A 136 15.15 7.45 40.12
C ARG A 136 13.87 8.22 39.84
N CYS A 137 12.74 7.75 40.35
CA CYS A 137 11.46 8.48 40.29
C CYS A 137 11.55 9.80 41.05
N SER A 138 12.04 9.78 42.28
CA SER A 138 12.23 11.00 43.09
C SER A 138 13.25 11.96 42.49
N ALA A 139 14.36 11.45 41.94
CA ALA A 139 15.41 12.26 41.30
C ALA A 139 14.97 12.92 39.98
N ASN A 140 13.91 12.37 39.35
CA ASN A 140 13.31 12.92 38.14
C ASN A 140 11.96 13.62 38.40
N ALA A 141 11.59 13.84 39.66
CA ALA A 141 10.41 14.62 40.01
C ALA A 141 10.54 16.05 39.43
N GLY A 142 9.67 16.39 38.46
CA GLY A 142 9.71 17.65 37.72
C GLY A 142 10.26 17.55 36.29
N LYS A 143 10.88 16.43 35.89
CA LYS A 143 11.23 16.15 34.49
C LYS A 143 10.14 15.32 33.82
N ILE A 144 9.60 15.82 32.72
CA ILE A 144 8.59 15.13 31.92
C ILE A 144 9.26 13.89 31.29
N PRO A 145 8.78 12.66 31.55
CA PRO A 145 9.29 11.48 30.84
C PRO A 145 9.09 11.65 29.32
N GLN A 146 10.08 11.27 28.51
CA GLN A 146 10.06 11.45 27.04
C GLN A 146 8.77 10.92 26.37
N GLY A 147 8.12 9.92 26.96
CA GLY A 147 6.83 9.40 26.49
C GLY A 147 5.67 10.41 26.51
N CYS A 148 5.67 11.38 27.43
CA CYS A 148 4.61 12.41 27.50
C CYS A 148 4.70 13.40 26.31
N LEU A 149 5.89 13.63 25.75
CA LEU A 149 6.07 14.55 24.60
C LEU A 149 5.57 13.97 23.29
N GLY A 150 5.82 12.67 23.06
CA GLY A 150 5.28 11.98 21.89
C GLY A 150 3.75 12.04 21.86
N PHE A 151 3.12 11.85 23.03
CA PHE A 151 1.67 11.92 23.17
C PHE A 151 1.12 13.34 23.02
N ALA A 152 1.77 14.36 23.60
CA ALA A 152 1.37 15.76 23.41
C ALA A 152 1.42 16.19 21.93
N ARG A 153 2.49 15.80 21.23
CA ARG A 153 2.63 16.06 19.79
C ARG A 153 1.58 15.29 18.96
N TRP A 154 1.30 14.05 19.33
CA TRP A 154 0.23 13.27 18.73
C TRP A 154 -1.14 13.97 18.90
N MET A 155 -1.48 14.46 20.10
CA MET A 155 -2.72 15.21 20.35
C MET A 155 -2.81 16.46 19.47
N ALA A 156 -1.74 17.25 19.37
CA ALA A 156 -1.72 18.43 18.50
C ALA A 156 -1.97 18.08 17.02
N ASN A 157 -1.40 16.97 16.55
CA ASN A 157 -1.65 16.45 15.20
C ASN A 157 -3.12 16.02 14.99
N ILE A 158 -3.73 15.39 15.99
CA ILE A 158 -5.16 15.02 15.95
C ILE A 158 -6.06 16.25 15.91
N GLU A 159 -5.79 17.25 16.75
CA GLU A 159 -6.56 18.51 16.74
C GLU A 159 -6.49 19.20 15.39
N GLU A 160 -5.32 19.24 14.76
CA GLU A 160 -5.15 19.80 13.43
C GLU A 160 -5.89 18.97 12.36
N ALA A 161 -5.81 17.65 12.40
CA ALA A 161 -6.56 16.77 11.51
C ALA A 161 -8.08 17.00 11.63
N VAL A 162 -8.58 17.19 12.85
CA VAL A 162 -10.00 17.50 13.12
C VAL A 162 -10.39 18.86 12.57
N LYS A 163 -9.56 19.91 12.72
CA LYS A 163 -9.83 21.24 12.10
C LYS A 163 -9.93 21.14 10.58
N LEU A 164 -9.09 20.31 9.97
CA LEU A 164 -9.10 20.02 8.53
C LEU A 164 -10.23 19.07 8.10
N ARG A 165 -11.10 18.65 9.03
CA ARG A 165 -12.21 17.70 8.80
C ARG A 165 -11.74 16.35 8.24
N GLN A 166 -10.53 15.94 8.61
CA GLN A 166 -9.99 14.64 8.21
C GLN A 166 -10.68 13.53 8.98
N LYS A 167 -11.02 12.46 8.28
CA LYS A 167 -11.54 11.24 8.89
C LYS A 167 -10.43 10.52 9.65
N LEU A 168 -10.67 10.22 10.93
CA LEU A 168 -9.67 9.56 11.79
C LEU A 168 -9.77 8.03 11.67
N HIS A 169 -8.62 7.36 11.63
CA HIS A 169 -8.52 5.91 11.51
C HIS A 169 -7.66 5.29 12.62
N VAL A 170 -8.17 4.25 13.28
CA VAL A 170 -7.49 3.48 14.35
C VAL A 170 -7.33 2.04 13.91
N PHE A 171 -6.09 1.55 13.93
CA PHE A 171 -5.76 0.18 13.54
C PHE A 171 -5.48 -0.72 14.75
N TYR A 172 -6.08 -1.92 14.72
CA TYR A 172 -5.98 -2.98 15.71
C TYR A 172 -5.20 -4.17 15.16
N LEU A 173 -4.54 -4.93 16.03
CA LEU A 173 -3.96 -6.22 15.67
C LEU A 173 -5.00 -7.18 15.08
N GLU A 174 -4.51 -8.15 14.31
CA GLU A 174 -5.32 -9.08 13.53
C GLU A 174 -6.34 -9.85 14.38
N GLY A 175 -7.62 -9.78 13.98
CA GLY A 175 -8.76 -10.39 14.65
C GLY A 175 -9.18 -9.70 15.95
N LYS A 176 -8.67 -8.48 16.23
CA LYS A 176 -8.83 -7.83 17.54
C LYS A 176 -9.41 -6.41 17.48
N VAL A 177 -10.14 -6.07 16.42
CA VAL A 177 -10.86 -4.78 16.31
C VAL A 177 -11.74 -4.55 17.54
N GLY A 178 -11.64 -3.35 18.13
CA GLY A 178 -12.37 -2.94 19.32
C GLY A 178 -11.85 -3.53 20.64
N ARG A 179 -10.91 -4.49 20.62
CA ARG A 179 -10.32 -5.06 21.84
C ARG A 179 -9.13 -4.25 22.31
N GLY A 180 -9.04 -4.00 23.61
CA GLY A 180 -7.95 -3.24 24.19
C GLY A 180 -8.32 -1.83 24.62
N LYS A 181 -9.56 -1.37 24.37
CA LYS A 181 -10.02 -0.06 24.82
C LYS A 181 -10.12 -0.01 26.34
N VAL A 182 -9.66 1.10 26.92
CA VAL A 182 -9.79 1.40 28.34
C VAL A 182 -10.38 2.80 28.45
N PRO A 183 -11.46 3.02 29.23
CA PRO A 183 -11.98 4.36 29.45
C PRO A 183 -10.91 5.30 29.98
N TRP A 184 -10.90 6.57 29.53
CA TRP A 184 -9.88 7.55 29.91
C TRP A 184 -9.72 7.69 31.44
N ASN A 185 -10.83 7.76 32.16
CA ASN A 185 -10.86 7.84 33.63
C ASN A 185 -10.39 6.56 34.35
N LYS A 186 -10.12 5.49 33.61
CA LYS A 186 -9.63 4.19 34.10
C LYS A 186 -8.20 3.88 33.65
N LEU A 187 -7.54 4.76 32.90
CA LEU A 187 -6.15 4.50 32.45
C LEU A 187 -5.15 4.31 33.60
N CYS A 188 -5.41 4.93 34.77
CA CYS A 188 -4.59 4.75 35.97
C CYS A 188 -4.93 3.50 36.80
N ASP A 189 -6.04 2.81 36.48
CA ASP A 189 -6.50 1.64 37.19
C ASP A 189 -5.92 0.39 36.53
N ALA A 190 -4.87 -0.19 37.11
CA ALA A 190 -4.20 -1.37 36.57
C ALA A 190 -5.16 -2.56 36.33
N SER A 191 -6.26 -2.65 37.09
CA SER A 191 -7.26 -3.71 36.93
C SER A 191 -8.16 -3.51 35.70
N ALA A 192 -8.22 -2.28 35.17
CA ALA A 192 -8.98 -1.95 33.97
C ALA A 192 -8.24 -2.29 32.66
N TRP A 193 -6.94 -2.63 32.74
CA TRP A 193 -6.16 -2.98 31.56
C TRP A 193 -6.42 -4.44 31.16
N PRO A 194 -6.85 -4.70 29.92
CA PRO A 194 -7.06 -6.06 29.45
C PRO A 194 -5.73 -6.81 29.34
N ASP A 195 -5.79 -8.15 29.44
CA ASP A 195 -4.64 -9.01 29.17
C ASP A 195 -4.03 -8.64 27.81
N ARG A 196 -2.73 -8.38 27.79
CA ARG A 196 -1.97 -7.99 26.59
C ARG A 196 -2.10 -9.01 25.46
N THR A 197 -2.26 -10.30 25.80
CA THR A 197 -2.46 -11.36 24.79
C THR A 197 -3.83 -11.27 24.11
N CYS A 198 -4.81 -10.63 24.76
CA CYS A 198 -6.18 -10.44 24.26
C CYS A 198 -6.44 -9.04 23.69
N SER A 199 -5.54 -8.07 23.94
CA SER A 199 -5.65 -6.70 23.42
C SER A 199 -5.30 -6.62 21.92
N GLY A 200 -6.08 -5.82 21.18
CA GLY A 200 -5.78 -5.41 19.81
C GLY A 200 -4.95 -4.13 19.73
N LEU A 201 -4.72 -3.45 20.86
CA LEU A 201 -3.98 -2.20 20.97
C LEU A 201 -2.75 -2.36 21.87
N GLY A 202 -1.65 -1.73 21.49
CA GLY A 202 -0.52 -1.50 22.40
C GLY A 202 -0.88 -0.51 23.52
N ALA A 203 -0.04 -0.43 24.56
CA ALA A 203 -0.31 0.44 25.71
C ALA A 203 -0.43 1.93 25.33
N MET A 204 0.39 2.40 24.39
CA MET A 204 0.28 3.78 23.87
C MET A 204 -0.99 3.98 23.05
N GLN A 205 -1.30 3.06 22.14
CA GLN A 205 -2.51 3.13 21.33
C GLN A 205 -3.79 3.09 22.18
N THR A 206 -3.77 2.34 23.28
CA THR A 206 -4.89 2.31 24.24
C THR A 206 -5.14 3.71 24.80
N ARG A 207 -4.09 4.48 25.10
CA ARG A 207 -4.19 5.87 25.56
C ARG A 207 -4.66 6.81 24.46
N GLU A 208 -4.17 6.61 23.23
CA GLU A 208 -4.61 7.37 22.05
C GLU A 208 -6.11 7.18 21.81
N VAL A 209 -6.59 5.94 21.79
CA VAL A 209 -8.02 5.63 21.60
C VAL A 209 -8.87 6.14 22.77
N ALA A 210 -8.41 5.98 24.01
CA ALA A 210 -9.08 6.53 25.18
C ALA A 210 -9.23 8.07 25.12
N TYR A 211 -8.23 8.76 24.57
CA TYR A 211 -8.30 10.21 24.34
C TYR A 211 -9.34 10.56 23.28
N LEU A 212 -9.35 9.85 22.14
CA LEU A 212 -10.35 10.05 21.09
C LEU A 212 -11.77 9.84 21.62
N ASP A 213 -11.98 8.77 22.39
CA ASP A 213 -13.26 8.44 23.03
C ASP A 213 -13.69 9.53 24.03
N MET A 214 -12.78 9.96 24.91
CA MET A 214 -13.05 11.03 25.89
C MET A 214 -13.46 12.34 25.21
N ARG A 215 -12.82 12.69 24.09
CA ARG A 215 -13.10 13.91 23.33
C ARG A 215 -14.35 13.78 22.46
N GLY A 216 -14.95 12.59 22.36
CA GLY A 216 -16.08 12.33 21.46
C GLY A 216 -15.70 12.47 19.99
N LEU A 217 -14.43 12.26 19.63
CA LEU A 217 -13.97 12.39 18.25
C LEU A 217 -14.33 11.11 17.49
N PRO A 218 -15.07 11.20 16.37
CA PRO A 218 -15.40 10.02 15.58
C PRO A 218 -14.15 9.48 14.87
N TYR A 219 -13.95 8.17 14.95
CA TYR A 219 -12.92 7.46 14.20
C TYR A 219 -13.46 6.13 13.69
N GLU A 220 -12.85 5.62 12.62
CA GLU A 220 -13.13 4.27 12.13
C GLU A 220 -12.10 3.27 12.64
N GLU A 221 -12.59 2.08 12.97
CA GLU A 221 -11.79 1.01 13.53
C GLU A 221 -11.49 -0.03 12.47
N HIS A 222 -10.21 -0.42 12.42
CA HIS A 222 -9.68 -1.17 11.31
C HIS A 222 -8.82 -2.32 11.81
N ASP A 223 -8.96 -3.48 11.19
CA ASP A 223 -8.09 -4.64 11.43
C ASP A 223 -6.81 -4.52 10.58
N VAL A 224 -5.62 -4.78 11.14
CA VAL A 224 -4.39 -4.77 10.32
C VAL A 224 -4.32 -5.89 9.29
N SER A 225 -5.10 -6.97 9.41
CA SER A 225 -5.22 -7.97 8.34
C SER A 225 -6.00 -7.43 7.15
N CYS A 226 -6.91 -6.48 7.39
CA CYS A 226 -7.55 -5.74 6.31
C CYS A 226 -6.55 -4.84 5.56
N PHE A 227 -5.36 -4.57 6.13
CA PHE A 227 -4.28 -3.74 5.55
C PHE A 227 -3.59 -4.41 4.32
N GLY A 228 -4.37 -5.02 3.44
CA GLY A 228 -4.04 -5.44 2.08
C GLY A 228 -4.79 -4.61 1.04
N GLY A 229 -4.62 -4.93 -0.25
CA GLY A 229 -5.06 -4.07 -1.38
C GLY A 229 -6.54 -3.62 -1.37
N ALA A 230 -7.44 -4.39 -0.76
CA ALA A 230 -8.87 -4.09 -0.72
C ALA A 230 -9.27 -2.97 0.27
N MET A 231 -8.57 -2.83 1.41
CA MET A 231 -8.85 -1.74 2.36
C MET A 231 -8.19 -0.44 1.95
N PHE A 232 -7.00 -0.51 1.33
CA PHE A 232 -6.40 0.64 0.67
C PHE A 232 -7.35 1.19 -0.39
N ALA A 233 -7.95 0.31 -1.20
CA ALA A 233 -9.01 0.69 -2.14
C ALA A 233 -10.23 1.32 -1.44
N ARG A 234 -10.48 1.06 -0.15
CA ARG A 234 -11.61 1.66 0.59
C ARG A 234 -11.26 2.98 1.28
N LEU A 235 -10.00 3.17 1.70
CA LEU A 235 -9.48 4.40 2.29
C LEU A 235 -9.05 5.42 1.22
N CYS A 236 -8.75 4.96 0.00
CA CYS A 236 -8.34 5.79 -1.14
C CYS A 236 -9.34 5.75 -2.31
N GLY A 237 -10.49 5.06 -2.15
CA GLY A 237 -11.57 4.99 -3.13
C GLY A 237 -11.23 4.28 -4.45
N SER A 238 -11.56 2.98 -4.52
CA SER A 238 -11.82 2.11 -5.68
C SER A 238 -10.85 0.95 -5.95
N GLY A 239 -11.44 -0.19 -6.36
CA GLY A 239 -10.81 -1.44 -6.73
C GLY A 239 -10.13 -1.43 -8.10
N LEU A 240 -9.15 -2.35 -8.23
CA LEU A 240 -8.17 -2.51 -9.32
C LEU A 240 -7.25 -1.29 -9.50
N GLY A 241 -6.54 -0.96 -8.41
CA GLY A 241 -5.52 0.08 -8.35
C GLY A 241 -5.95 1.26 -7.49
N SER A 242 -5.86 1.07 -6.17
CA SER A 242 -6.21 2.03 -5.10
C SER A 242 -5.52 3.41 -5.18
N THR A 243 -4.63 3.60 -6.14
CA THR A 243 -4.22 4.89 -6.68
C THR A 243 -3.97 4.65 -8.16
N ARG A 244 -4.41 5.56 -9.04
CA ARG A 244 -4.11 5.52 -10.48
C ARG A 244 -2.62 5.74 -10.73
N ILE A 245 -1.76 4.89 -10.19
CA ILE A 245 -0.32 4.94 -10.41
C ILE A 245 -0.07 4.31 -11.76
N SER A 246 0.40 5.14 -12.68
CA SER A 246 0.91 4.63 -13.95
C SER A 246 2.21 3.87 -13.70
N PHE A 247 2.32 2.69 -14.28
CA PHE A 247 3.52 1.87 -14.26
C PHE A 247 4.02 1.71 -15.70
N PRO A 248 5.10 2.41 -16.10
CA PRO A 248 5.62 2.36 -17.47
C PRO A 248 6.43 1.09 -17.78
N GLY A 249 6.49 0.13 -16.85
CA GLY A 249 7.46 -0.96 -16.87
C GLY A 249 8.76 -0.58 -16.16
N ARG A 250 9.53 -1.59 -15.76
CA ARG A 250 10.84 -1.45 -15.14
C ARG A 250 11.75 -2.60 -15.54
N ILE A 251 12.75 -2.29 -16.36
CA ILE A 251 13.79 -3.24 -16.77
C ILE A 251 15.00 -3.10 -15.87
N ASN A 252 15.33 -4.18 -15.15
CA ASN A 252 16.47 -4.22 -14.25
C ASN A 252 17.66 -4.86 -14.96
N VAL A 253 18.73 -4.10 -15.17
CA VAL A 253 19.95 -4.55 -15.87
C VAL A 253 20.64 -5.76 -15.23
N ARG A 254 20.35 -6.06 -13.96
CA ARG A 254 20.93 -7.20 -13.23
C ARG A 254 20.06 -8.44 -13.23
N SER A 255 18.80 -8.32 -13.64
CA SER A 255 17.92 -9.48 -13.69
C SER A 255 18.26 -10.36 -14.88
N GLY A 256 18.22 -11.68 -14.69
CA GLY A 256 18.22 -12.66 -15.78
C GLY A 256 16.82 -12.98 -16.33
N ARG A 257 15.76 -12.40 -15.75
CA ARG A 257 14.35 -12.74 -16.04
C ARG A 257 13.50 -11.49 -16.25
N CYS A 258 12.55 -11.54 -17.18
CA CYS A 258 11.62 -10.46 -17.43
C CYS A 258 10.19 -10.99 -17.59
N ILE A 259 9.28 -10.52 -16.73
CA ILE A 259 7.85 -10.74 -16.94
C ILE A 259 7.39 -9.77 -18.03
N VAL A 260 7.03 -10.31 -19.20
CA VAL A 260 6.64 -9.52 -20.37
C VAL A 260 5.14 -9.50 -20.61
N SER A 261 4.38 -10.42 -20.01
CA SER A 261 2.92 -10.35 -20.03
C SER A 261 2.37 -10.92 -18.74
N PHE A 262 1.42 -10.20 -18.13
CA PHE A 262 0.86 -10.55 -16.84
C PHE A 262 -0.66 -10.30 -16.78
N PRO A 263 -1.42 -11.21 -16.17
CA PRO A 263 -2.87 -11.08 -16.12
C PRO A 263 -3.32 -10.04 -15.07
N GLY A 264 -3.78 -8.88 -15.53
CA GLY A 264 -4.17 -7.76 -14.67
C GLY A 264 -5.34 -8.00 -13.71
N LYS A 265 -6.08 -9.12 -13.84
CA LYS A 265 -7.16 -9.48 -12.90
C LYS A 265 -6.63 -9.94 -11.52
N TYR A 266 -5.37 -10.35 -11.45
CA TYR A 266 -4.72 -10.84 -10.22
C TYR A 266 -3.96 -9.70 -9.55
N SER A 267 -4.71 -8.80 -8.91
CA SER A 267 -4.15 -7.55 -8.39
C SER A 267 -3.11 -7.78 -7.28
N LYS A 268 -3.30 -8.80 -6.44
CA LYS A 268 -2.34 -9.14 -5.37
C LYS A 268 -0.99 -9.54 -5.96
N GLU A 269 -1.00 -10.44 -6.93
CA GLU A 269 0.20 -10.95 -7.59
C GLU A 269 0.86 -9.87 -8.46
N TRP A 270 0.06 -9.03 -9.12
CA TRP A 270 0.54 -7.85 -9.83
C TRP A 270 1.26 -6.87 -8.90
N ASP A 271 0.66 -6.52 -7.76
CA ASP A 271 1.25 -5.62 -6.77
C ASP A 271 2.57 -6.19 -6.23
N GLN A 272 2.63 -7.51 -6.02
CA GLN A 272 3.87 -8.20 -5.65
C GLN A 272 4.94 -8.10 -6.74
N ALA A 273 4.59 -8.28 -8.02
CA ALA A 273 5.52 -8.14 -9.14
C ALA A 273 6.06 -6.70 -9.24
N VAL A 274 5.18 -5.70 -9.17
CA VAL A 274 5.56 -4.29 -9.18
C VAL A 274 6.44 -3.97 -7.98
N TRP A 275 6.06 -4.39 -6.77
CA TRP A 275 6.85 -4.18 -5.57
C TRP A 275 8.25 -4.81 -5.66
N ALA A 276 8.35 -6.04 -6.17
CA ALA A 276 9.62 -6.74 -6.33
C ALA A 276 10.56 -6.03 -7.33
N THR A 277 10.01 -5.41 -8.37
CA THR A 277 10.81 -4.62 -9.32
C THR A 277 11.18 -3.24 -8.80
N THR A 278 10.37 -2.68 -7.89
CA THR A 278 10.51 -1.27 -7.47
C THR A 278 11.32 -1.06 -6.20
N ASN A 279 11.31 -2.04 -5.29
CA ASN A 279 11.94 -1.90 -3.99
C ASN A 279 13.43 -2.21 -4.04
N ASP A 280 14.27 -1.17 -4.01
CA ASP A 280 15.72 -1.32 -4.07
C ASP A 280 16.35 -2.06 -2.87
N LYS A 281 15.60 -2.36 -1.80
CA LYS A 281 16.19 -3.10 -0.67
C LYS A 281 16.17 -4.61 -0.87
N THR A 282 15.31 -5.14 -1.74
CA THR A 282 15.21 -6.59 -1.98
C THR A 282 16.43 -7.12 -2.75
N TRP A 283 17.02 -6.32 -3.64
CA TRP A 283 18.21 -6.75 -4.40
C TRP A 283 19.47 -6.86 -3.55
N ALA A 284 19.57 -6.11 -2.46
CA ALA A 284 20.75 -6.13 -1.58
C ALA A 284 20.84 -7.45 -0.80
N THR A 285 19.72 -8.12 -0.57
CA THR A 285 19.66 -9.34 0.25
C THR A 285 19.47 -10.61 -0.57
N ASN A 286 18.90 -10.54 -1.79
CA ASN A 286 18.81 -11.68 -2.68
C ASN A 286 18.85 -11.26 -4.17
N PRO A 287 20.04 -11.16 -4.78
CA PRO A 287 20.17 -10.74 -6.18
C PRO A 287 19.53 -11.71 -7.18
N ASP A 288 19.35 -12.99 -6.82
CA ASP A 288 18.75 -14.01 -7.70
C ASP A 288 17.21 -13.89 -7.82
N ASN A 289 16.58 -13.18 -6.88
CA ASN A 289 15.14 -12.90 -6.88
C ASN A 289 14.76 -11.59 -7.57
N VAL A 290 15.72 -10.91 -8.20
CA VAL A 290 15.44 -9.69 -8.96
C VAL A 290 14.83 -10.06 -10.30
N CYS A 291 13.63 -9.53 -10.60
CA CYS A 291 12.93 -9.71 -11.87
C CYS A 291 12.71 -8.34 -12.56
N SER A 292 12.88 -8.29 -13.87
CA SER A 292 12.34 -7.18 -14.69
C SER A 292 10.84 -7.36 -14.92
N LEU A 293 10.13 -6.26 -15.16
CA LEU A 293 8.71 -6.26 -15.51
C LEU A 293 8.48 -5.30 -16.69
N ALA A 294 8.32 -5.84 -17.89
CA ALA A 294 8.07 -5.05 -19.10
C ALA A 294 6.61 -4.61 -19.25
N CYS A 295 5.69 -5.24 -18.49
CA CYS A 295 4.27 -4.95 -18.50
C CYS A 295 4.01 -3.46 -18.18
N VAL A 296 3.04 -2.87 -18.88
CA VAL A 296 2.74 -1.44 -18.81
C VAL A 296 1.30 -1.22 -18.37
N PHE A 297 1.09 -0.28 -17.46
CA PHE A 297 -0.23 0.15 -17.01
C PHE A 297 -0.30 1.69 -17.03
N LEU A 298 -1.01 2.27 -18.00
CA LEU A 298 -1.13 3.72 -18.16
C LEU A 298 -2.52 4.16 -17.71
N THR A 299 -2.58 4.99 -16.68
CA THR A 299 -3.84 5.36 -16.00
C THR A 299 -4.29 6.79 -16.26
N GLN A 300 -3.46 7.58 -16.95
CA GLN A 300 -3.67 9.01 -17.15
C GLN A 300 -3.22 9.43 -18.54
N ARG A 301 -3.82 10.50 -19.07
CA ARG A 301 -3.41 11.03 -20.38
C ARG A 301 -1.93 11.39 -20.42
N LYS A 302 -1.39 11.97 -19.33
CA LYS A 302 0.03 12.34 -19.22
C LYS A 302 0.99 11.14 -19.31
N SER A 303 0.57 9.97 -18.85
CA SER A 303 1.37 8.74 -18.93
C SER A 303 1.20 8.01 -20.26
N GLY A 304 0.22 8.41 -21.08
CA GLY A 304 -0.02 7.87 -22.42
C GLY A 304 -1.38 7.21 -22.61
N LEU A 305 -2.27 7.21 -21.61
CA LEU A 305 -3.65 6.75 -21.80
C LEU A 305 -4.36 7.61 -22.87
N GLY A 306 -5.01 6.97 -23.83
CA GLY A 306 -5.63 7.65 -24.96
C GLY A 306 -4.66 8.18 -26.01
N GLN A 307 -3.34 7.99 -25.83
CA GLN A 307 -2.34 8.43 -26.81
C GLN A 307 -2.02 7.35 -27.85
N HIS A 308 -1.73 7.79 -29.07
CA HIS A 308 -1.36 6.91 -30.17
C HIS A 308 0.14 7.00 -30.43
N ALA A 309 0.80 5.85 -30.45
CA ALA A 309 2.23 5.76 -30.72
C ALA A 309 2.58 6.31 -32.10
N LYS A 310 3.66 7.08 -32.18
CA LYS A 310 4.25 7.53 -33.44
C LYS A 310 5.24 6.47 -33.92
N ARG A 311 4.95 5.83 -35.05
CA ARG A 311 5.85 4.84 -35.64
C ARG A 311 6.76 5.50 -36.65
N THR A 312 8.06 5.39 -36.44
CA THR A 312 9.06 5.95 -37.36
C THR A 312 9.07 5.21 -38.69
N GLU A 313 8.86 3.89 -38.67
CA GLU A 313 8.81 3.07 -39.88
C GLU A 313 7.52 3.28 -40.73
N PHE A 314 6.43 3.77 -40.12
CA PHE A 314 5.17 4.04 -40.81
C PHE A 314 4.58 5.40 -40.38
N PRO A 315 5.11 6.52 -40.90
CA PRO A 315 4.62 7.85 -40.57
C PRO A 315 3.11 7.99 -40.76
N GLY A 316 2.44 8.56 -39.76
CA GLY A 316 0.98 8.74 -39.77
C GLY A 316 0.16 7.50 -39.40
N ARG A 317 0.79 6.33 -39.24
CA ARG A 317 0.13 5.12 -38.72
C ARG A 317 0.61 4.80 -37.30
N CYS A 318 -0.30 4.29 -36.49
CA CYS A 318 0.00 3.77 -35.15
C CYS A 318 -0.40 2.30 -35.05
N TRP A 319 -0.15 1.66 -33.91
CA TRP A 319 -0.43 0.23 -33.72
C TRP A 319 -1.93 -0.12 -33.67
N CYS A 320 -2.82 0.85 -33.51
CA CYS A 320 -4.25 0.57 -33.33
C CYS A 320 -4.86 -0.26 -34.47
N GLN A 321 -4.48 0.02 -35.72
CA GLN A 321 -5.04 -0.67 -36.87
C GLN A 321 -4.65 -2.16 -36.89
N GLU A 322 -3.41 -2.49 -36.52
CA GLU A 322 -2.92 -3.87 -36.46
C GLU A 322 -3.49 -4.62 -35.25
N ILE A 323 -3.47 -3.99 -34.07
CA ILE A 323 -3.86 -4.65 -32.83
C ILE A 323 -5.39 -4.77 -32.72
N TYR A 324 -6.10 -3.72 -33.09
CA TYR A 324 -7.53 -3.60 -32.80
C TYR A 324 -8.41 -3.59 -34.03
N GLY A 325 -7.91 -3.12 -35.17
CA GLY A 325 -8.74 -2.77 -36.33
C GLY A 325 -9.43 -1.42 -36.15
N GLY A 326 -10.55 -1.24 -36.84
CA GLY A 326 -11.38 -0.03 -36.75
C GLY A 326 -12.46 -0.14 -35.66
N PHE A 327 -12.83 0.98 -35.06
CA PHE A 327 -13.88 1.07 -34.06
C PHE A 327 -15.09 1.84 -34.56
N SER A 328 -16.26 1.47 -34.04
CA SER A 328 -17.50 2.20 -34.23
C SER A 328 -17.61 3.40 -33.28
N PRO A 329 -18.51 4.36 -33.56
CA PRO A 329 -18.80 5.48 -32.67
C PRO A 329 -19.11 5.08 -31.22
N HIS A 330 -19.74 3.91 -31.01
CA HIS A 330 -20.08 3.41 -29.67
C HIS A 330 -18.86 3.23 -28.76
N ALA A 331 -17.67 2.94 -29.31
CA ALA A 331 -16.45 2.85 -28.50
C ALA A 331 -16.06 4.19 -27.85
N PHE A 332 -16.52 5.30 -28.42
CA PHE A 332 -16.28 6.67 -27.98
C PHE A 332 -17.38 7.21 -27.06
N LEU A 333 -18.37 6.39 -26.70
CA LEU A 333 -19.40 6.71 -25.74
C LEU A 333 -19.14 5.93 -24.44
N SER A 334 -19.31 6.59 -23.30
CA SER A 334 -19.23 5.99 -21.97
C SER A 334 -20.48 6.39 -21.19
N ILE A 335 -21.27 5.39 -20.79
CA ILE A 335 -22.53 5.60 -20.08
C ILE A 335 -22.40 5.06 -18.66
N LEU A 336 -22.86 5.82 -17.67
CA LEU A 336 -23.06 5.35 -16.30
C LEU A 336 -24.55 5.43 -15.94
N ASP A 337 -25.14 4.29 -15.56
CA ASP A 337 -26.51 4.26 -15.05
C ASP A 337 -26.49 4.38 -13.52
N MET A 338 -27.07 5.48 -12.98
CA MET A 338 -27.13 5.73 -11.55
C MET A 338 -28.15 4.84 -10.83
N ALA A 339 -28.98 4.09 -11.57
CA ALA A 339 -29.83 3.05 -10.99
C ALA A 339 -29.06 1.76 -10.66
N ASP A 340 -27.85 1.58 -11.20
CA ASP A 340 -27.01 0.42 -10.88
C ASP A 340 -26.59 0.46 -9.41
N ALA A 341 -26.68 -0.69 -8.72
CA ALA A 341 -26.33 -0.78 -7.29
C ALA A 341 -24.87 -0.39 -6.99
N ASP A 342 -23.98 -0.50 -7.99
CA ASP A 342 -22.56 -0.14 -7.89
C ASP A 342 -22.27 1.29 -8.38
N ALA A 343 -23.28 2.08 -8.74
CA ALA A 343 -23.10 3.47 -9.16
C ALA A 343 -22.92 4.38 -7.94
N THR A 344 -21.68 4.83 -7.72
CA THR A 344 -21.35 5.81 -6.70
C THR A 344 -20.83 7.10 -7.34
N GLU A 345 -20.83 8.20 -6.59
CA GLU A 345 -20.28 9.46 -7.08
C GLU A 345 -18.77 9.35 -7.34
N GLU A 346 -18.04 8.52 -6.59
CA GLU A 346 -16.64 8.22 -6.85
C GLU A 346 -16.46 7.50 -8.20
N LYS A 347 -17.31 6.50 -8.50
CA LYS A 347 -17.30 5.80 -9.78
C LYS A 347 -17.64 6.76 -10.93
N ARG A 348 -18.59 7.68 -10.71
CA ARG A 348 -18.93 8.73 -11.68
C ARG A 348 -17.74 9.64 -11.98
N ALA A 349 -17.07 10.15 -10.94
CA ALA A 349 -15.88 10.97 -11.09
C ALA A 349 -14.75 10.23 -11.81
N LEU A 350 -14.56 8.94 -11.50
CA LEU A 350 -13.58 8.06 -12.12
C LEU A 350 -13.86 7.86 -13.62
N MET A 351 -15.09 7.53 -13.98
CA MET A 351 -15.50 7.33 -15.38
C MET A 351 -15.47 8.64 -16.17
N ALA A 352 -15.83 9.78 -15.56
CA ALA A 352 -15.69 11.09 -16.17
C ALA A 352 -14.22 11.42 -16.48
N ALA A 353 -13.31 11.15 -15.53
CA ALA A 353 -11.88 11.35 -15.73
C ALA A 353 -11.31 10.44 -16.83
N ASP A 354 -11.75 9.17 -16.91
CA ASP A 354 -11.37 8.27 -18.01
C ASP A 354 -11.90 8.76 -19.34
N ALA A 355 -13.18 9.09 -19.42
CA ALA A 355 -13.76 9.58 -20.65
C ALA A 355 -13.03 10.83 -21.17
N LEU A 356 -12.66 11.75 -20.28
CA LEU A 356 -11.84 12.90 -20.62
C LEU A 356 -10.45 12.51 -21.14
N ALA A 357 -9.75 11.61 -20.44
CA ALA A 357 -8.42 11.15 -20.85
C ALA A 357 -8.43 10.45 -22.23
N LEU A 358 -9.48 9.66 -22.49
CA LEU A 358 -9.71 8.85 -23.67
C LEU A 358 -10.37 9.63 -24.83
N GLY A 359 -10.75 10.89 -24.61
CA GLY A 359 -11.50 11.66 -25.58
C GLY A 359 -12.89 11.11 -25.88
N LYS A 360 -13.54 10.41 -24.93
CA LYS A 360 -14.90 9.88 -25.06
C LYS A 360 -15.96 10.87 -24.59
N VAL A 361 -17.17 10.72 -25.09
CA VAL A 361 -18.37 11.38 -24.56
C VAL A 361 -18.80 10.61 -23.31
N PHE A 362 -19.02 11.33 -22.21
CA PHE A 362 -19.50 10.74 -20.96
C PHE A 362 -20.94 11.16 -20.72
N LEU A 363 -21.82 10.19 -20.54
CA LEU A 363 -23.24 10.38 -20.29
C LEU A 363 -23.62 9.68 -18.98
N VAL A 364 -24.47 10.33 -18.19
CA VAL A 364 -24.97 9.79 -16.92
C VAL A 364 -26.48 9.66 -17.01
N LYS A 365 -26.99 8.45 -16.82
CA LYS A 365 -28.42 8.20 -16.70
C LYS A 365 -28.79 8.34 -15.23
N ASP A 366 -29.48 9.42 -14.89
CA ASP A 366 -30.01 9.73 -13.56
C ASP A 366 -31.42 10.31 -13.69
N LYS A 367 -32.44 9.46 -13.45
CA LYS A 367 -33.86 9.82 -13.36
C LYS A 367 -34.48 10.48 -14.61
N GLN A 368 -33.80 10.55 -15.75
CA GLN A 368 -34.41 10.98 -17.00
C GLN A 368 -35.62 10.10 -17.32
N ASN A 369 -36.67 10.69 -17.90
CA ASN A 369 -37.72 9.89 -18.51
C ASN A 369 -37.23 9.25 -19.82
N VAL A 370 -38.01 8.31 -20.39
CA VAL A 370 -37.61 7.54 -21.58
C VAL A 370 -37.27 8.45 -22.76
N THR A 371 -38.08 9.48 -23.02
CA THR A 371 -37.88 10.41 -24.14
C THR A 371 -36.67 11.32 -23.94
N GLU A 372 -36.46 11.83 -22.73
CA GLU A 372 -35.25 12.60 -22.38
C GLU A 372 -33.99 11.77 -22.56
N TRP A 373 -33.99 10.52 -22.07
CA TRP A 373 -32.87 9.61 -22.21
C TRP A 373 -32.56 9.30 -23.68
N GLU A 374 -33.57 8.97 -24.48
CA GLU A 374 -33.40 8.68 -25.92
C GLU A 374 -32.79 9.86 -26.68
N GLN A 375 -33.21 11.10 -26.35
CA GLN A 375 -32.66 12.31 -26.96
C GLN A 375 -31.20 12.55 -26.52
N GLU A 376 -30.90 12.47 -25.23
CA GLU A 376 -29.54 12.65 -24.71
C GLU A 376 -28.57 11.58 -25.24
N GLU A 377 -29.01 10.32 -25.31
CA GLU A 377 -28.23 9.23 -25.87
C GLU A 377 -27.97 9.43 -27.37
N SER A 378 -28.97 9.87 -28.13
CA SER A 378 -28.83 10.19 -29.55
C SER A 378 -27.81 11.32 -29.79
N ASP A 379 -27.91 12.43 -29.04
CA ASP A 379 -26.99 13.56 -29.16
C ASP A 379 -25.56 13.18 -28.75
N ALA A 380 -25.42 12.38 -27.70
CA ALA A 380 -24.13 11.85 -27.25
C ALA A 380 -23.51 10.91 -28.28
N LEU A 381 -24.31 10.08 -28.95
CA LEU A 381 -23.84 9.17 -30.00
C LEU A 381 -23.37 9.94 -31.25
N GLU A 382 -24.05 11.03 -31.62
CA GLU A 382 -23.61 11.90 -32.72
C GLU A 382 -22.27 12.59 -32.39
N GLN A 383 -22.11 13.09 -31.17
CA GLN A 383 -20.82 13.60 -30.70
C GLN A 383 -19.74 12.51 -30.71
N ALA A 384 -20.06 11.29 -30.27
CA ALA A 384 -19.14 10.16 -30.30
C ALA A 384 -18.74 9.78 -31.73
N ARG A 385 -19.66 9.92 -32.71
CA ARG A 385 -19.39 9.74 -34.14
C ARG A 385 -18.39 10.76 -34.66
N LEU A 386 -18.53 12.03 -34.31
CA LEU A 386 -17.57 13.08 -34.68
C LEU A 386 -16.17 12.78 -34.11
N ARG A 387 -16.08 12.46 -32.83
CA ARG A 387 -14.79 12.11 -32.18
C ARG A 387 -14.16 10.85 -32.78
N CYS A 388 -14.98 9.86 -33.15
CA CYS A 388 -14.52 8.66 -33.84
C CYS A 388 -13.90 9.01 -35.21
N CYS A 389 -14.56 9.89 -35.99
CA CYS A 389 -14.06 10.35 -37.29
C CYS A 389 -12.75 11.15 -37.14
N GLU A 390 -12.69 12.10 -36.20
CA GLU A 390 -11.48 12.87 -35.90
C GLU A 390 -10.32 11.99 -35.45
N ASN A 391 -10.61 10.91 -34.72
CA ASN A 391 -9.61 9.92 -34.32
C ASN A 391 -9.26 8.91 -35.43
N GLY A 392 -9.84 9.04 -36.63
CA GLY A 392 -9.62 8.13 -37.75
C GLY A 392 -10.09 6.69 -37.48
N GLY A 393 -11.13 6.53 -36.65
CA GLY A 393 -11.67 5.21 -36.27
C GLY A 393 -10.74 4.37 -35.41
N ARG A 394 -9.70 4.96 -34.81
CA ARG A 394 -8.73 4.24 -33.96
C ARG A 394 -9.29 4.03 -32.54
N ALA A 395 -8.69 3.11 -31.79
CA ALA A 395 -9.07 2.84 -30.40
C ALA A 395 -8.99 4.10 -29.53
N PRO A 396 -10.04 4.51 -28.80
CA PRO A 396 -10.02 5.72 -27.95
C PRO A 396 -9.06 5.61 -26.76
N TRP A 397 -8.68 4.39 -26.35
CA TRP A 397 -7.65 4.17 -25.33
C TRP A 397 -6.22 4.24 -25.86
N GLY A 398 -6.05 4.43 -27.17
CA GLY A 398 -4.74 4.58 -27.76
C GLY A 398 -3.93 3.29 -27.80
N CYS A 399 -2.68 3.42 -28.26
CA CYS A 399 -1.73 2.31 -28.36
C CYS A 399 -0.33 2.67 -27.85
N GLN A 400 -0.19 3.80 -27.15
CA GLN A 400 1.09 4.19 -26.55
C GLN A 400 1.62 3.15 -25.57
N TRP A 401 0.72 2.47 -24.83
CA TRP A 401 1.08 1.37 -23.94
C TRP A 401 1.86 0.26 -24.66
N PHE A 402 1.50 -0.04 -25.90
CA PHE A 402 2.13 -1.13 -26.67
C PHE A 402 3.54 -0.73 -27.13
N GLU A 403 3.73 0.52 -27.54
CA GLU A 403 5.06 1.02 -27.89
C GLU A 403 5.99 1.02 -26.69
N GLU A 404 5.49 1.45 -25.53
CA GLU A 404 6.25 1.46 -24.28
C GLU A 404 6.62 0.03 -23.85
N TRP A 405 5.64 -0.88 -23.90
CA TRP A 405 5.84 -2.30 -23.64
C TRP A 405 6.88 -2.91 -24.59
N LYS A 406 6.75 -2.66 -25.90
CA LYS A 406 7.67 -3.17 -26.92
C LYS A 406 9.10 -2.70 -26.64
N ARG A 407 9.29 -1.43 -26.30
CA ARG A 407 10.60 -0.86 -25.92
C ARG A 407 11.20 -1.58 -24.71
N ASN A 408 10.38 -1.88 -23.70
CA ASN A 408 10.81 -2.62 -22.52
C ASN A 408 11.23 -4.06 -22.86
N VAL A 409 10.47 -4.74 -23.72
CA VAL A 409 10.81 -6.09 -24.22
C VAL A 409 12.12 -6.08 -25.01
N GLU A 410 12.29 -5.12 -25.92
CA GLU A 410 13.53 -4.97 -26.70
C GLU A 410 14.74 -4.73 -25.79
N GLN A 411 14.57 -3.92 -24.74
CA GLN A 411 15.61 -3.69 -23.75
C GLN A 411 15.93 -4.97 -22.96
N ALA A 412 14.92 -5.74 -22.53
CA ALA A 412 15.12 -7.01 -21.83
C ALA A 412 15.86 -8.03 -22.71
N LEU A 413 15.50 -8.12 -23.99
CA LEU A 413 16.18 -8.97 -24.98
C LEU A 413 17.64 -8.54 -25.20
N LYS A 414 17.90 -7.23 -25.31
CA LYS A 414 19.27 -6.70 -25.42
C LYS A 414 20.14 -7.05 -24.20
N LEU A 415 19.53 -7.16 -23.03
CA LEU A 415 20.18 -7.57 -21.79
C LEU A 415 20.27 -9.10 -21.63
N GLY A 416 19.80 -9.89 -22.60
CA GLY A 416 19.84 -11.35 -22.55
C GLY A 416 18.90 -11.96 -21.51
N GLN A 417 17.84 -11.25 -21.11
CA GLN A 417 16.89 -11.74 -20.11
C GLN A 417 15.97 -12.80 -20.70
N GLU A 418 15.68 -13.83 -19.91
CA GLU A 418 14.65 -14.80 -20.23
C GLU A 418 13.27 -14.15 -20.08
N LEU A 419 12.43 -14.23 -21.12
CA LEU A 419 11.10 -13.64 -21.09
C LEU A 419 10.07 -14.63 -20.52
N HIS A 420 9.14 -14.13 -19.72
CA HIS A 420 8.10 -14.91 -19.04
C HIS A 420 6.70 -14.34 -19.31
N VAL A 421 5.76 -15.20 -19.69
CA VAL A 421 4.35 -14.88 -19.95
C VAL A 421 3.49 -15.65 -18.96
N PHE A 422 2.66 -14.93 -18.20
CA PHE A 422 1.69 -15.52 -17.27
C PHE A 422 0.29 -15.54 -17.88
N TYR A 423 -0.35 -16.71 -17.77
CA TYR A 423 -1.72 -16.96 -18.20
C TYR A 423 -2.68 -16.99 -17.00
N PHE A 424 -3.97 -16.91 -17.27
CA PHE A 424 -5.00 -17.19 -16.28
C PHE A 424 -4.90 -18.61 -15.74
N GLU A 425 -5.42 -18.79 -14.53
CA GLU A 425 -5.41 -20.06 -13.81
C GLU A 425 -6.02 -21.21 -14.61
N GLY A 426 -5.26 -22.29 -14.75
CA GLY A 426 -5.61 -23.48 -15.53
C GLY A 426 -5.61 -23.27 -17.05
N LYS A 427 -5.10 -22.14 -17.56
CA LYS A 427 -5.21 -21.74 -18.97
C LYS A 427 -3.86 -21.45 -19.62
N LYS A 428 -2.77 -21.98 -19.09
CA LYS A 428 -1.44 -21.90 -19.70
C LYS A 428 -1.46 -22.28 -21.19
N GLY A 429 -0.93 -21.40 -22.03
CA GLY A 429 -0.84 -21.58 -23.49
C GLY A 429 -2.13 -21.34 -24.28
N CYS A 430 -3.26 -21.08 -23.61
CA CYS A 430 -4.56 -20.89 -24.26
C CYS A 430 -4.80 -19.42 -24.67
N GLY A 431 -5.62 -19.18 -25.70
CA GLY A 431 -6.04 -17.83 -26.11
C GLY A 431 -5.08 -17.08 -27.04
N LYS A 432 -4.05 -17.75 -27.59
CA LYS A 432 -3.15 -17.14 -28.58
C LYS A 432 -3.87 -16.83 -29.89
N VAL A 433 -3.51 -15.71 -30.50
CA VAL A 433 -4.00 -15.29 -31.83
C VAL A 433 -2.79 -14.89 -32.67
N PRO A 434 -2.65 -15.37 -33.92
CA PRO A 434 -1.59 -14.89 -34.81
C PRO A 434 -1.68 -13.37 -34.99
N TRP A 435 -0.53 -12.68 -35.03
CA TRP A 435 -0.48 -11.21 -35.15
C TRP A 435 -1.33 -10.66 -36.29
N ASP A 436 -1.25 -11.28 -37.48
CA ASP A 436 -1.97 -10.83 -38.67
C ASP A 436 -3.50 -11.01 -38.55
N ASN A 437 -3.96 -11.78 -37.57
CA ASN A 437 -5.38 -11.99 -37.25
C ASN A 437 -5.86 -11.15 -36.06
N LEU A 438 -5.02 -10.33 -35.42
CA LEU A 438 -5.43 -9.53 -34.26
C LEU A 438 -6.56 -8.55 -34.59
N CYS A 439 -6.54 -7.90 -35.76
CA CYS A 439 -7.61 -6.99 -36.15
C CYS A 439 -8.91 -7.71 -36.57
N ASN A 440 -8.89 -9.05 -36.70
CA ASN A 440 -10.05 -9.83 -37.09
C ASN A 440 -10.96 -10.12 -35.88
N ALA A 441 -12.15 -9.51 -35.87
CA ALA A 441 -13.11 -9.65 -34.78
C ALA A 441 -13.56 -11.11 -34.56
N LYS A 442 -13.72 -11.90 -35.63
CA LYS A 442 -14.14 -13.31 -35.53
C LYS A 442 -13.04 -14.15 -34.87
N ALA A 443 -11.78 -13.97 -35.30
CA ALA A 443 -10.64 -14.67 -34.71
C ALA A 443 -10.48 -14.34 -33.22
N LYS A 444 -10.68 -13.08 -32.83
CA LYS A 444 -10.69 -12.66 -31.42
C LYS A 444 -11.80 -13.33 -30.61
N VAL A 445 -13.04 -13.33 -31.11
CA VAL A 445 -14.17 -13.95 -30.43
C VAL A 445 -13.95 -15.46 -30.26
N GLU A 446 -13.38 -16.13 -31.26
CA GLU A 446 -13.05 -17.56 -31.17
C GLU A 446 -11.98 -17.82 -30.12
N ALA A 447 -10.89 -17.03 -30.08
CA ALA A 447 -9.85 -17.17 -29.07
C ALA A 447 -10.32 -16.83 -27.65
N GLN A 448 -11.28 -15.91 -27.51
CA GLN A 448 -11.83 -15.48 -26.22
C GLN A 448 -12.66 -16.56 -25.51
N LYS A 449 -13.24 -17.52 -26.24
CA LYS A 449 -14.10 -18.57 -25.64
C LYS A 449 -13.37 -19.44 -24.62
N ASP A 450 -12.07 -19.62 -24.80
CA ASP A 450 -11.22 -20.42 -23.91
C ASP A 450 -9.88 -19.72 -23.66
N THR A 451 -9.93 -18.40 -23.46
CA THR A 451 -8.70 -17.60 -23.37
C THR A 451 -7.99 -17.78 -22.03
N GLY A 452 -6.68 -17.98 -22.09
CA GLY A 452 -5.78 -17.81 -20.95
C GLY A 452 -5.15 -16.42 -20.87
N LEU A 453 -5.47 -15.53 -21.81
CA LEU A 453 -4.88 -14.20 -21.93
C LEU A 453 -5.95 -13.11 -21.88
N GLY A 454 -5.62 -12.00 -21.23
CA GLY A 454 -6.38 -10.76 -21.37
C GLY A 454 -6.26 -10.13 -22.76
N THR A 455 -7.08 -9.12 -23.04
CA THR A 455 -7.12 -8.44 -24.35
C THR A 455 -5.77 -7.82 -24.75
N SER A 456 -5.11 -7.11 -23.83
CA SER A 456 -3.76 -6.56 -24.09
C SER A 456 -2.72 -7.66 -24.23
N GLN A 457 -2.76 -8.66 -23.34
CA GLN A 457 -1.84 -9.79 -23.35
C GLN A 457 -1.88 -10.59 -24.66
N THR A 458 -3.06 -10.71 -25.27
CA THR A 458 -3.21 -11.37 -26.57
C THR A 458 -2.36 -10.68 -27.64
N ALA A 459 -2.31 -9.35 -27.65
CA ALA A 459 -1.49 -8.60 -28.59
C ALA A 459 0.02 -8.70 -28.26
N GLU A 460 0.37 -8.66 -26.97
CA GLU A 460 1.75 -8.83 -26.50
C GLU A 460 2.32 -10.18 -26.95
N VAL A 461 1.61 -11.28 -26.67
CA VAL A 461 2.03 -12.64 -27.01
C VAL A 461 2.08 -12.84 -28.53
N ALA A 462 1.07 -12.36 -29.26
CA ALA A 462 1.06 -12.43 -30.72
C ALA A 462 2.27 -11.71 -31.36
N TYR A 463 2.72 -10.60 -30.75
CA TYR A 463 3.89 -9.87 -31.22
C TYR A 463 5.18 -10.66 -31.00
N LEU A 464 5.35 -11.25 -29.81
CA LEU A 464 6.49 -12.11 -29.50
C LEU A 464 6.57 -13.31 -30.46
N ASP A 465 5.42 -13.96 -30.70
CA ASP A 465 5.30 -15.07 -31.66
C ASP A 465 5.65 -14.62 -33.09
N LYS A 466 5.16 -13.46 -33.53
CA LYS A 466 5.51 -12.88 -34.85
C LYS A 466 7.01 -12.65 -35.02
N LEU A 467 7.69 -12.22 -33.96
CA LEU A 467 9.14 -12.01 -33.98
C LEU A 467 9.94 -13.31 -33.84
N GLY A 468 9.29 -14.44 -33.55
CA GLY A 468 9.97 -15.71 -33.24
C GLY A 468 10.77 -15.66 -31.94
N VAL A 469 10.42 -14.75 -31.02
CA VAL A 469 11.09 -14.59 -29.74
C VAL A 469 10.64 -15.71 -28.80
N LYS A 470 11.61 -16.41 -28.20
CA LYS A 470 11.33 -17.47 -27.22
C LYS A 470 10.97 -16.86 -25.86
N TYR A 471 9.99 -17.43 -25.20
CA TYR A 471 9.58 -17.07 -23.84
C TYR A 471 9.09 -18.33 -23.09
N LYS A 472 9.13 -18.30 -21.76
CA LYS A 472 8.54 -19.33 -20.91
C LYS A 472 7.11 -18.99 -20.55
N GLU A 473 6.25 -20.00 -20.58
CA GLU A 473 4.83 -19.89 -20.28
C GLU A 473 4.56 -20.40 -18.87
N HIS A 474 3.82 -19.61 -18.10
CA HIS A 474 3.49 -19.90 -16.70
C HIS A 474 1.99 -19.83 -16.49
N ASP A 475 1.49 -20.72 -15.65
CA ASP A 475 0.18 -20.51 -15.05
C ASP A 475 0.31 -19.49 -13.91
N ILE A 476 -0.71 -18.67 -13.65
CA ILE A 476 -0.66 -17.74 -12.52
C ILE A 476 -0.50 -18.44 -11.18
N SER A 477 -0.97 -19.69 -11.03
CA SER A 477 -0.75 -20.47 -9.82
C SER A 477 0.74 -20.75 -9.55
N GLU A 478 1.59 -20.65 -10.57
CA GLU A 478 3.04 -20.84 -10.50
C GLU A 478 3.78 -19.54 -10.10
N PHE A 479 3.07 -18.41 -9.92
CA PHE A 479 3.70 -17.11 -9.70
C PHE A 479 4.46 -17.00 -8.37
N GLU A 480 3.89 -17.46 -7.26
CA GLU A 480 4.58 -17.40 -5.96
C GLU A 480 5.88 -18.23 -6.02
N ASP A 481 5.80 -19.43 -6.58
CA ASP A 481 6.97 -20.29 -6.80
C ASP A 481 8.01 -19.61 -7.72
N PHE A 482 7.57 -18.98 -8.82
CA PHE A 482 8.45 -18.23 -9.72
C PHE A 482 9.20 -17.10 -9.00
N MET A 483 8.53 -16.38 -8.10
CA MET A 483 9.12 -15.25 -7.37
C MET A 483 10.06 -15.69 -6.24
N PHE A 484 9.79 -16.83 -5.58
CA PHE A 484 10.49 -17.23 -4.35
C PHE A 484 11.44 -18.42 -4.49
N LYS A 485 11.19 -19.37 -5.40
CA LYS A 485 12.10 -20.49 -5.64
C LYS A 485 13.18 -20.05 -6.63
N GLY A 486 14.17 -19.31 -6.11
CA GLY A 486 15.43 -19.06 -6.81
C GLY A 486 16.03 -20.38 -7.29
N PHE A 487 16.54 -20.38 -8.53
CA PHE A 487 17.20 -21.49 -9.19
C PHE A 487 18.21 -22.17 -8.24
N SER A 488 17.92 -23.38 -7.77
CA SER A 488 18.92 -24.24 -7.11
C SER A 488 19.92 -24.88 -8.10
N GLY A 489 19.93 -24.43 -9.36
CA GLY A 489 20.72 -25.03 -10.43
C GLY A 489 21.23 -24.03 -11.45
N SER A 490 22.06 -23.06 -11.04
CA SER A 490 22.91 -22.37 -12.01
C SER A 490 24.25 -23.12 -12.13
N THR A 491 24.39 -23.81 -13.25
CA THR A 491 25.69 -24.15 -13.83
C THR A 491 26.48 -22.85 -13.98
N LYS A 492 27.65 -22.76 -13.35
CA LYS A 492 28.57 -21.62 -13.47
C LYS A 492 28.82 -21.34 -14.95
N VAL A 493 28.29 -20.23 -15.46
CA VAL A 493 28.79 -19.63 -16.70
C VAL A 493 30.07 -18.90 -16.29
N SER A 494 31.20 -19.50 -16.60
CA SER A 494 32.50 -18.84 -16.56
C SER A 494 32.51 -17.72 -17.59
N LEU A 495 32.67 -16.48 -17.12
CA LEU A 495 33.02 -15.33 -17.94
C LEU A 495 34.42 -15.49 -18.54
#